data_AF-A0A9X6WRA3-F1
#
_entry.id   AF-A0A9X6WRA3-F1
#
_cell.length_a   1.000
_cell.length_b   1.000
_cell.length_c   1.000
_cell.angle_alpha   90.00
_cell.angle_beta   90.00
_cell.angle_gamma   90.00
#
_symmetry.space_group_name_H-M   'P 1'
#
loop_
_entity.id
_entity.type
_entity.pdbx_description
1 polymer ?
#
loop_
_entity_poly.entity_id
_entity_poly.type
_entity_poly.pdbx_seq_one_letter_code
_entity_poly.pdbx_strand_id
1 'polypeptide(L)' 'MIIYVLMEQDYEGSHIFLVHPDKEMIMKQFYSERQVQVWKDGEVIRVIESKDRYNEELWME' A
#
# COMPACT_ATOMS: atom_id res chain seq x y z
N MET A 1 0.70 -15.91 1.03
CA MET A 1 1.80 -14.96 0.71
C MET A 1 1.26 -13.55 0.80
N ILE A 2 1.96 -12.61 1.46
CA ILE A 2 1.51 -11.21 1.56
C ILE A 2 2.10 -10.39 0.41
N ILE A 3 1.29 -9.53 -0.20
CA ILE A 3 1.69 -8.55 -1.22
C ILE A 3 1.16 -7.19 -0.82
N TYR A 4 1.98 -6.16 -0.97
CA TYR A 4 1.60 -4.78 -0.75
C TYR A 4 1.48 -4.07 -2.10
N VAL A 5 0.34 -3.43 -2.34
CA VAL A 5 0.03 -2.70 -3.57
C VAL A 5 -0.17 -1.24 -3.22
N LEU A 6 0.85 -0.43 -3.46
CA LEU A 6 0.75 1.03 -3.35
C LEU A 6 0.03 1.56 -4.58
N MET A 7 -1.03 2.32 -4.34
CA MET A 7 -1.84 2.95 -5.37
C MET A 7 -1.70 4.47 -5.24
N GLU A 8 -1.40 5.10 -6.37
CA GLU A 8 -1.35 6.54 -6.54
C GLU A 8 -2.29 6.92 -7.68
N GLN A 9 -3.09 7.95 -7.47
CA GLN A 9 -3.89 8.55 -8.54
C GLN A 9 -3.17 9.80 -9.04
N ASP A 10 -2.89 9.86 -10.34
CA ASP A 10 -2.34 11.08 -10.94
C ASP A 10 -3.43 12.16 -11.12
N TYR A 11 -3.02 13.38 -11.48
CA TYR A 11 -3.93 14.51 -11.69
C TYR A 11 -4.94 14.28 -12.82
N GLU A 12 -4.64 13.38 -13.76
CA GLU A 12 -5.51 13.03 -14.89
C GLU A 12 -6.50 11.90 -14.54
N GLY A 13 -6.38 11.33 -13.33
CA GLY A 13 -7.24 10.27 -12.81
C GLY A 13 -6.74 8.85 -13.09
N SER A 14 -5.57 8.68 -13.70
CA SER A 14 -4.93 7.38 -13.92
C SER A 14 -4.39 6.81 -12.61
N HIS A 15 -4.35 5.48 -12.51
CA HIS A 15 -3.80 4.80 -11.34
C HIS A 15 -2.41 4.23 -11.64
N ILE A 16 -1.45 4.59 -10.81
CA ILE A 16 -0.09 4.03 -10.79
C ILE A 16 -0.02 3.02 -9.64
N PHE A 17 0.47 1.82 -9.95
CA PHE A 17 0.59 0.74 -8.99
C PHE A 17 2.05 0.36 -8.79
N LEU A 18 2.49 0.30 -7.53
CA LEU A 18 3.74 -0.35 -7.15
C LEU A 18 3.42 -1.56 -6.29
N VAL A 19 3.87 -2.73 -6.73
CA VAL A 19 3.60 -4.02 -6.09
C VAL A 19 4.89 -4.59 -5.54
N HIS A 20 4.91 -4.91 -4.24
CA HIS A 20 6.10 -5.51 -3.63
C HIS A 20 5.72 -6.41 -2.43
N PRO A 21 6.40 -7.56 -2.21
CA PRO A 21 6.16 -8.41 -1.04
C PRO A 21 6.83 -7.90 0.25
N ASP A 22 7.82 -7.01 0.15
CA ASP A 22 8.47 -6.35 1.29
C ASP A 22 7.86 -4.97 1.54
N LYS A 23 7.35 -4.76 2.77
CA LYS A 23 6.73 -3.50 3.21
C LYS A 23 7.71 -2.34 3.21
N GLU A 24 8.99 -2.57 3.50
CA GLU A 24 9.98 -1.50 3.61
C GLU A 24 10.23 -0.81 2.26
N MET A 25 10.16 -1.59 1.17
CA MET A 25 10.23 -1.03 -0.19
C MET A 25 9.03 -0.15 -0.53
N ILE A 26 7.84 -0.52 -0.05
CA ILE A 26 6.60 0.25 -0.26
C ILE A 26 6.61 1.51 0.60
N MET A 27 7.01 1.41 1.87
CA MET A 27 7.06 2.54 2.79
C MET A 27 8.00 3.65 2.30
N LYS A 28 9.11 3.31 1.64
CA LYS A 28 10.00 4.29 0.99
C LYS A 28 9.31 5.13 -0.09
N GLN A 29 8.24 4.61 -0.68
CA GLN A 29 7.46 5.26 -1.73
C GLN A 29 6.09 5.73 -1.21
N PHE A 30 5.79 5.58 0.08
CA PHE A 30 4.47 5.87 0.63
C PHE A 30 4.34 7.34 1.07
N TYR A 31 4.11 8.21 0.08
CA TYR A 31 3.92 9.66 0.25
C TYR A 31 2.45 10.05 0.49
N SER A 32 2.21 11.35 0.63
CA SER A 32 0.89 11.96 0.79
C SER A 32 -0.06 11.51 -0.32
N GLU A 33 -1.36 11.38 -0.03
CA GLU A 33 -2.42 11.10 -1.02
C GLU A 33 -2.40 9.70 -1.67
N ARG A 34 -1.49 8.82 -1.22
CA ARG A 34 -1.44 7.42 -1.64
C ARG A 34 -2.20 6.51 -0.68
N GLN A 35 -2.52 5.31 -1.12
CA GLN A 35 -3.06 4.23 -0.28
C GLN A 35 -2.37 2.91 -0.61
N VAL A 36 -2.25 2.02 0.38
CA VAL A 36 -1.67 0.67 0.19
C VAL A 36 -2.73 -0.37 0.44
N GLN A 37 -2.97 -1.24 -0.53
CA GLN A 37 -3.75 -2.46 -0.31
C GLN A 37 -2.81 -3.58 0.14
N VAL A 38 -3.17 -4.25 1.22
CA VAL A 38 -2.51 -5.48 1.67
C VAL A 38 -3.32 -6.65 1.13
N TRP A 39 -2.64 -7.50 0.37
CA TRP A 39 -3.22 -8.69 -0.23
C TRP A 39 -2.67 -9.94 0.43
N LYS A 40 -3.52 -10.92 0.69
CA LYS A 40 -3.12 -12.26 1.15
C LYS A 40 -3.97 -13.29 0.43
N ASP A 41 -3.28 -14.26 -0.17
CA ASP A 41 -3.91 -15.41 -0.84
C ASP A 41 -4.92 -15.00 -1.94
N GLY A 42 -4.64 -13.88 -2.62
CA GLY A 42 -5.45 -13.34 -3.71
C GLY A 42 -6.54 -12.37 -3.30
N GLU A 43 -6.71 -12.10 -2.00
CA GLU A 43 -7.76 -11.22 -1.48
C GLU A 43 -7.18 -9.96 -0.83
N VAL A 44 -7.87 -8.83 -0.95
CA VAL A 44 -7.57 -7.60 -0.20
C VAL A 44 -8.06 -7.78 1.23
N ILE A 45 -7.15 -7.84 2.17
CA ILE A 45 -7.48 -8.01 3.59
C ILE A 45 -7.47 -6.68 4.36
N ARG A 46 -6.84 -5.65 3.79
CA ARG A 46 -6.67 -4.33 4.42
C ARG A 46 -6.33 -3.25 3.40
N VAL A 47 -6.74 -2.02 3.70
CA VAL A 47 -6.28 -0.80 3.04
C VAL A 47 -5.65 0.10 4.10
N ILE A 48 -4.45 0.60 3.82
CA ILE A 48 -3.70 1.52 4.69
C ILE A 48 -3.68 2.87 4.00
N GLU A 49 -4.26 3.87 4.64
CA GLU A 49 -4.26 5.26 4.19
C GLU A 49 -2.90 5.91 4.51
N SER A 50 -2.50 6.92 3.73
CA SER A 50 -1.24 7.65 3.96
C SER A 50 -1.12 8.23 5.39
N LYS A 51 -2.23 8.64 5.99
CA LYS A 51 -2.27 9.15 7.39
C LYS A 51 -1.91 8.08 8.43
N ASP A 52 -2.13 6.81 8.10
CA ASP A 52 -1.91 5.67 8.99
C ASP A 52 -0.61 4.91 8.65
N ARG A 53 0.23 5.43 7.76
CA ARG A 53 1.43 4.75 7.23
C ARG A 53 2.42 4.27 8.28
N TYR A 54 2.47 4.91 9.44
CA TYR A 54 3.37 4.55 10.55
C TYR A 54 2.69 3.71 11.64
N ASN A 55 1.43 3.32 11.44
CA ASN A 55 0.75 2.41 12.35
C ASN A 55 1.19 0.98 12.06
N GLU A 56 2.14 0.46 12.84
CA GLU A 56 2.72 -0.87 12.65
C GLU A 56 1.67 -2.00 12.72
N GLU A 57 0.60 -1.86 13.51
CA GLU A 57 -0.46 -2.87 13.61
C GLU A 57 -1.23 -3.06 12.29
N LEU A 58 -1.21 -2.05 11.41
CA LEU A 58 -1.81 -2.14 10.09
C LEU A 58 -0.96 -2.96 9.12
N TRP A 59 0.35 -2.98 9.33
CA TRP A 59 1.31 -3.75 8.55
C TRP A 59 1.45 -5.13 9.19
N MET A 60 0.68 -6.11 8.70
CA MET A 60 0.66 -7.47 9.26
C MET A 60 2.06 -8.01 9.60
N GLU A 61 2.16 -8.66 10.77
CA GLU A 61 3.25 -9.57 11.12
C GLU A 61 3.07 -10.95 10.46
#